data_AF-A0A5J4RH13-F1
#
_entry.id   AF-A0A5J4RH13-F1
#
_cell.length_a   1.000
_cell.length_b   1.000
_cell.length_c   1.000
_cell.angle_alpha   90.00
_cell.angle_beta   90.00
_cell.angle_gamma   90.00
#
_symmetry.space_group_name_H-M   'P 1'
#
loop_
_entity.id
_entity.type
_entity.pdbx_description
1 polymer ?
#
loop_
_entity_poly.entity_id
_entity_poly.type
_entity_poly.pdbx_seq_one_letter_code
_entity_poly.pdbx_strand_id
1 'polypeptide(L)'
;PGGAIHTAQRSRNALIENVQFESCNSANSDGGSIFASIDYGSLTINYVRFIGSSCSQPGSGGAIAIVQQNSYSRISIIESSFANCFALPGSSEYGWGGAIYIQMGFQASQLNETNFLLTDLSFTNCKASGAGNNLHILSDDTTAVGNQIKTGSLVKVKDMSNLPNIISDLYTNEWYCFDYMGINKSNTNSGNAPFTDHEPLFISPSLTPKFNEPYLVDAEYGKDHPICGNTRLKCYTIKYILNIGKIPIIGYPSNPVTINIELQSNTQL
;
A
#
# COMPACT_ATOMS: atom_id res chain seq x y z
N PRO A 1 -7.84 11.93 13.88
CA PRO A 1 -7.99 10.98 12.76
C PRO A 1 -9.17 11.38 11.88
N GLY A 2 -9.03 11.27 10.56
CA GLY A 2 -10.08 11.61 9.59
C GLY A 2 -10.17 13.11 9.33
N GLY A 3 -9.36 13.62 8.41
CA GLY A 3 -9.28 15.08 8.13
C GLY A 3 -10.61 15.72 7.69
N ALA A 4 -11.57 14.92 7.20
CA ALA A 4 -12.93 15.36 6.93
C ALA A 4 -13.98 14.60 7.78
N ILE A 5 -13.90 13.27 7.83
CA ILE A 5 -14.86 12.43 8.54
C ILE A 5 -14.15 11.55 9.55
N HIS A 6 -14.56 11.69 10.81
CA HIS A 6 -14.24 10.76 11.88
C HIS A 6 -15.51 9.99 12.27
N THR A 7 -15.48 8.66 12.14
CA THR A 7 -16.60 7.81 12.55
C THR A 7 -16.15 6.67 13.45
N ALA A 8 -16.76 6.57 14.64
CA ALA A 8 -16.60 5.45 15.56
C ALA A 8 -17.97 4.81 15.75
N GLN A 9 -18.15 3.63 15.17
CA GLN A 9 -19.45 3.00 15.03
C GLN A 9 -19.52 1.71 15.84
N ARG A 10 -20.58 1.59 16.64
CA ARG A 10 -20.93 0.36 17.35
C ARG A 10 -22.33 -0.06 16.96
N SER A 11 -22.45 -1.17 16.23
CA SER A 11 -23.72 -1.69 15.70
C SER A 11 -24.47 -0.69 14.82
N ARG A 12 -23.75 0.17 14.10
CA ARG A 12 -24.29 1.21 13.21
C ARG A 12 -23.66 1.14 11.83
N ASN A 13 -24.38 1.66 10.84
CA ASN A 13 -23.96 1.66 9.45
C ASN A 13 -23.72 3.11 8.98
N ALA A 14 -22.65 3.34 8.22
CA ALA A 14 -22.42 4.56 7.45
C ALA A 14 -22.43 4.25 5.95
N LEU A 15 -23.07 5.14 5.20
CA LEU A 15 -23.01 5.19 3.74
C LEU A 15 -22.43 6.53 3.33
N ILE A 16 -21.41 6.50 2.49
CA ILE A 16 -20.82 7.67 1.83
C ILE A 16 -20.88 7.37 0.33
N GLU A 17 -21.70 8.11 -0.39
CA GLU A 17 -21.97 7.81 -1.80
C GLU A 17 -21.97 9.06 -2.65
N ASN A 18 -21.35 8.97 -3.84
CA ASN A 18 -21.36 10.02 -4.86
C ASN A 18 -20.87 11.39 -4.35
N VAL A 19 -19.74 11.37 -3.63
CA VAL A 19 -19.09 12.58 -3.12
C VAL A 19 -17.61 12.64 -3.52
N GLN A 20 -17.02 13.83 -3.39
CA GLN A 20 -15.61 14.06 -3.57
C GLN A 20 -14.99 14.61 -2.28
N PHE A 21 -13.86 14.06 -1.89
CA PHE A 21 -12.95 14.61 -0.89
C PHE A 21 -11.74 15.17 -1.62
N GLU A 22 -11.49 16.47 -1.45
CA GLU A 22 -10.41 17.17 -2.13
C GLU A 22 -9.48 17.83 -1.11
N SER A 23 -8.19 17.52 -1.21
CA SER A 23 -7.13 18.07 -0.37
C SER A 23 -7.36 17.95 1.14
N CYS A 24 -8.15 16.95 1.58
CA CYS A 24 -8.34 16.68 3.00
C CYS A 24 -7.03 16.17 3.60
N ASN A 25 -6.59 16.80 4.69
CA ASN A 25 -5.37 16.44 5.36
C ASN A 25 -5.60 16.11 6.84
N SER A 26 -4.85 15.14 7.33
CA SER A 26 -4.81 14.81 8.75
C SER A 26 -3.38 14.95 9.26
N ALA A 27 -3.15 15.94 10.12
CA ALA A 27 -1.85 16.13 10.77
C ALA A 27 -1.71 15.14 11.93
N ASN A 28 -0.67 14.29 11.87
CA ASN A 28 -0.29 13.35 12.92
C ASN A 28 -1.38 12.33 13.31
N SER A 29 -2.29 11.97 12.39
CA SER A 29 -3.29 10.94 12.69
C SER A 29 -3.80 10.24 11.44
N ASP A 30 -4.36 9.05 11.65
CA ASP A 30 -4.86 8.18 10.59
C ASP A 30 -5.97 8.80 9.75
N GLY A 31 -6.00 8.46 8.45
CA GLY A 31 -7.06 8.83 7.52
C GLY A 31 -7.02 10.30 7.12
N GLY A 32 -6.45 10.62 5.96
CA GLY A 32 -6.41 12.01 5.48
C GLY A 32 -7.79 12.60 5.20
N SER A 33 -8.71 11.81 4.67
CA SER A 33 -10.12 12.16 4.51
C SER A 33 -10.98 11.48 5.57
N ILE A 34 -10.93 10.16 5.64
CA ILE A 34 -11.84 9.36 6.45
C ILE A 34 -11.06 8.51 7.43
N PHE A 35 -11.44 8.59 8.70
CA PHE A 35 -11.11 7.57 9.69
C PHE A 35 -12.39 6.87 10.15
N ALA A 36 -12.38 5.54 10.14
CA ALA A 36 -13.50 4.73 10.60
C ALA A 36 -13.04 3.64 11.57
N SER A 37 -13.65 3.58 12.77
CA SER A 37 -13.57 2.41 13.65
C SER A 37 -14.93 1.74 13.70
N ILE A 38 -14.99 0.44 13.37
CA ILE A 38 -16.23 -0.29 13.18
C ILE A 38 -16.25 -1.50 14.12
N ASP A 39 -17.26 -1.56 15.00
CA ASP A 39 -17.56 -2.66 15.91
C ASP A 39 -19.00 -3.15 15.66
N TYR A 40 -19.18 -4.31 15.02
CA TYR A 40 -20.49 -4.88 14.65
C TYR A 40 -21.35 -4.00 13.70
N GLY A 41 -20.73 -3.10 12.93
CA GLY A 41 -21.40 -2.18 12.01
C GLY A 41 -20.96 -2.33 10.55
N SER A 42 -21.27 -1.35 9.71
CA SER A 42 -20.76 -1.30 8.34
C SER A 42 -20.35 0.09 7.87
N LEU A 43 -19.30 0.15 7.06
CA LEU A 43 -18.94 1.31 6.26
C LEU A 43 -19.05 0.95 4.78
N THR A 44 -19.92 1.66 4.07
CA THR A 44 -20.06 1.56 2.61
C THR A 44 -19.63 2.88 1.98
N ILE A 45 -18.69 2.80 1.05
CA ILE A 45 -18.18 3.92 0.25
C ILE A 45 -18.40 3.56 -1.22
N ASN A 46 -19.21 4.35 -1.93
CA ASN A 46 -19.61 4.04 -3.31
C ASN A 46 -19.52 5.26 -4.22
N TYR A 47 -18.91 5.13 -5.41
CA TYR A 47 -18.74 6.24 -6.35
C TYR A 47 -18.07 7.49 -5.71
N VAL A 48 -17.07 7.28 -4.84
CA VAL A 48 -16.39 8.38 -4.12
C VAL A 48 -15.05 8.67 -4.74
N ARG A 49 -14.72 9.97 -4.85
CA ARG A 49 -13.44 10.44 -5.38
C ARG A 49 -12.60 11.06 -4.27
N PHE A 50 -11.39 10.53 -4.06
CA PHE A 50 -10.40 11.11 -3.16
C PHE A 50 -9.29 11.73 -4.01
N ILE A 51 -9.10 13.05 -3.90
CA ILE A 51 -8.14 13.80 -4.70
C ILE A 51 -7.22 14.58 -3.75
N GLY A 52 -5.92 14.32 -3.80
CA GLY A 52 -4.94 15.07 -3.01
C GLY A 52 -5.04 14.86 -1.50
N SER A 53 -5.71 13.79 -1.04
CA SER A 53 -5.85 13.53 0.40
C SER A 53 -4.52 13.09 1.00
N SER A 54 -4.21 13.51 2.22
CA SER A 54 -2.99 13.05 2.88
C SER A 54 -3.11 12.89 4.38
N CYS A 55 -2.32 11.99 4.94
CA CYS A 55 -2.00 11.99 6.36
C CYS A 55 -0.48 12.17 6.53
N SER A 56 -0.05 12.70 7.67
CA SER A 56 1.36 12.73 8.05
C SER A 56 1.61 11.76 9.19
N GLN A 57 2.77 11.10 9.19
CA GLN A 57 3.21 10.24 10.31
C GLN A 57 3.02 10.97 11.66
N PRO A 58 2.54 10.28 12.70
CA PRO A 58 2.36 8.82 12.81
C PRO A 58 1.09 8.26 12.14
N GLY A 59 0.35 9.03 11.34
CA GLY A 59 -0.83 8.54 10.64
C GLY A 59 -0.54 7.55 9.50
N SER A 60 -1.51 6.67 9.23
CA SER A 60 -1.60 5.79 8.07
C SER A 60 -2.89 6.05 7.28
N GLY A 61 -2.98 5.59 6.03
CA GLY A 61 -4.16 5.76 5.20
C GLY A 61 -4.29 7.19 4.67
N GLY A 62 -3.52 7.53 3.62
CA GLY A 62 -3.47 8.90 3.11
C GLY A 62 -4.82 9.47 2.71
N ALA A 63 -5.78 8.64 2.30
CA ALA A 63 -7.19 9.02 2.18
C ALA A 63 -8.04 8.39 3.27
N ILE A 64 -7.97 7.07 3.44
CA ILE A 64 -8.86 6.32 4.33
C ILE A 64 -8.04 5.47 5.27
N ALA A 65 -8.39 5.52 6.56
CA ALA A 65 -7.95 4.55 7.54
C ALA A 65 -9.14 3.88 8.22
N ILE A 66 -9.10 2.55 8.32
CA ILE A 66 -10.19 1.76 8.90
C ILE A 66 -9.65 0.82 9.97
N VAL A 67 -10.32 0.78 11.12
CA VAL A 67 -10.16 -0.24 12.15
C VAL A 67 -11.41 -1.13 12.14
N GLN A 68 -11.29 -2.33 11.59
CA GLN A 68 -12.36 -3.32 11.48
C GLN A 68 -12.25 -4.28 12.68
N GLN A 69 -12.99 -4.03 13.76
CA GLN A 69 -12.70 -4.65 15.05
C GLN A 69 -13.01 -6.15 15.13
N ASN A 70 -13.96 -6.65 14.35
CA ASN A 70 -14.36 -8.06 14.36
C ASN A 70 -14.94 -8.50 13.01
N SER A 71 -15.15 -9.81 12.83
CA SER A 71 -15.66 -10.40 11.57
C SER A 71 -17.10 -9.99 11.21
N TYR A 72 -17.84 -9.36 12.12
CA TYR A 72 -19.18 -8.80 11.88
C TYR A 72 -19.13 -7.33 11.47
N SER A 73 -17.97 -6.69 11.57
CA SER A 73 -17.72 -5.34 11.10
C SER A 73 -17.47 -5.40 9.60
N ARG A 74 -18.23 -4.65 8.79
CA ARG A 74 -18.24 -4.80 7.33
C ARG A 74 -17.67 -3.56 6.66
N ILE A 75 -16.84 -3.77 5.65
CA ILE A 75 -16.38 -2.70 4.78
C ILE A 75 -16.68 -3.02 3.33
N SER A 76 -17.21 -2.03 2.62
CA SER A 76 -17.47 -2.10 1.19
C SER A 76 -17.02 -0.79 0.56
N ILE A 77 -16.00 -0.84 -0.31
CA ILE A 77 -15.52 0.31 -1.08
C ILE A 77 -15.62 -0.07 -2.55
N ILE A 78 -16.52 0.58 -3.27
CA ILE A 78 -16.90 0.21 -4.63
C ILE A 78 -16.82 1.43 -5.53
N GLU A 79 -16.38 1.23 -6.77
CA GLU A 79 -16.45 2.26 -7.83
C GLU A 79 -15.80 3.60 -7.42
N SER A 80 -14.80 3.54 -6.55
CA SER A 80 -14.18 4.71 -5.93
C SER A 80 -12.75 4.91 -6.43
N SER A 81 -12.32 6.16 -6.51
CA SER A 81 -11.02 6.55 -7.09
C SER A 81 -10.15 7.29 -6.11
N PHE A 82 -8.85 7.00 -6.13
CA PHE A 82 -7.83 7.62 -5.30
C PHE A 82 -6.76 8.23 -6.20
N ALA A 83 -6.68 9.55 -6.23
CA ALA A 83 -5.72 10.29 -7.02
C ALA A 83 -4.85 11.16 -6.10
N ASN A 84 -3.53 11.05 -6.24
CA ASN A 84 -2.56 11.84 -5.45
C ASN A 84 -2.80 11.72 -3.94
N CYS A 85 -3.04 10.50 -3.44
CA CYS A 85 -3.23 10.27 -2.01
C CYS A 85 -1.92 9.85 -1.34
N PHE A 86 -1.59 10.44 -0.19
CA PHE A 86 -0.27 10.27 0.41
C PHE A 86 -0.29 9.99 1.91
N ALA A 87 0.47 8.99 2.35
CA ALA A 87 0.94 8.91 3.73
C ALA A 87 2.35 9.53 3.78
N LEU A 88 2.44 10.76 4.28
CA LEU A 88 3.62 11.61 4.24
C LEU A 88 4.58 11.33 5.42
N PRO A 89 5.90 11.49 5.22
CA PRO A 89 6.87 11.38 6.32
C PRO A 89 6.63 12.45 7.39
N GLY A 90 6.98 12.15 8.64
CA GLY A 90 6.77 13.02 9.81
C GLY A 90 7.61 12.57 11.01
N SER A 91 7.10 12.73 12.24
CA SER A 91 7.75 12.14 13.42
C SER A 91 7.67 10.62 13.30
N SER A 92 8.83 9.98 13.19
CA SER A 92 8.99 8.54 12.90
C SER A 92 8.00 7.68 13.69
N GLU A 93 7.13 6.96 12.97
CA GLU A 93 6.19 5.91 13.40
C GLU A 93 5.17 5.73 12.25
N TYR A 94 4.81 4.49 11.87
CA TYR A 94 3.79 4.17 10.85
C TYR A 94 4.02 4.86 9.47
N GLY A 95 2.97 5.37 8.81
CA GLY A 95 3.04 5.91 7.44
C GLY A 95 2.70 4.88 6.36
N TRP A 96 1.78 3.98 6.65
CA TRP A 96 1.39 2.89 5.76
C TRP A 96 0.11 3.22 4.98
N GLY A 97 -0.08 2.62 3.80
CA GLY A 97 -1.30 2.79 3.02
C GLY A 97 -1.41 4.20 2.44
N GLY A 98 -0.79 4.45 1.28
CA GLY A 98 -0.78 5.78 0.67
C GLY A 98 -2.17 6.28 0.31
N ALA A 99 -3.09 5.38 -0.07
CA ALA A 99 -4.51 5.68 -0.16
C ALA A 99 -5.30 5.10 1.01
N ILE A 100 -5.21 3.78 1.22
CA ILE A 100 -6.05 3.05 2.17
C ILE A 100 -5.17 2.28 3.16
N TYR A 101 -5.46 2.43 4.44
CA TYR A 101 -4.93 1.60 5.52
C TYR A 101 -6.07 0.88 6.24
N ILE A 102 -5.90 -0.41 6.53
CA ILE A 102 -6.90 -1.22 7.23
C ILE A 102 -6.23 -2.03 8.33
N GLN A 103 -6.72 -1.88 9.56
CA GLN A 103 -6.41 -2.77 10.67
C GLN A 103 -7.55 -3.78 10.86
N MET A 104 -7.22 -5.06 10.73
CA MET A 104 -8.16 -6.17 10.92
C MET A 104 -8.08 -6.74 12.33
N GLY A 105 -9.20 -6.78 13.04
CA GLY A 105 -9.34 -7.33 14.40
C GLY A 105 -9.75 -8.81 14.46
N PHE A 106 -9.70 -9.54 13.35
CA PHE A 106 -10.13 -10.93 13.25
C PHE A 106 -9.26 -11.75 12.30
N GLN A 107 -9.41 -13.07 12.33
CA GLN A 107 -8.54 -13.99 11.57
C GLN A 107 -8.87 -13.98 10.07
N ALA A 108 -7.84 -14.18 9.24
CA ALA A 108 -7.97 -14.24 7.78
C ALA A 108 -8.99 -15.29 7.31
N SER A 109 -9.13 -16.41 8.01
CA SER A 109 -10.11 -17.46 7.70
C SER A 109 -11.57 -17.00 7.70
N GLN A 110 -11.87 -15.89 8.38
CA GLN A 110 -13.21 -15.31 8.45
C GLN A 110 -13.44 -14.22 7.40
N LEU A 111 -12.40 -13.83 6.64
CA LEU A 111 -12.49 -12.81 5.61
C LEU A 111 -13.28 -13.33 4.40
N ASN A 112 -14.31 -12.59 3.98
CA ASN A 112 -15.14 -12.93 2.83
C ASN A 112 -15.90 -11.69 2.32
N GLU A 113 -16.63 -11.85 1.20
CA GLU A 113 -17.36 -10.75 0.53
C GLU A 113 -18.38 -10.02 1.44
N THR A 114 -18.88 -10.66 2.50
CA THR A 114 -19.87 -10.03 3.40
C THR A 114 -19.25 -9.04 4.38
N ASN A 115 -17.95 -9.17 4.67
CA ASN A 115 -17.26 -8.30 5.63
C ASN A 115 -16.12 -7.48 5.02
N PHE A 116 -15.63 -7.85 3.83
CA PHE A 116 -14.54 -7.14 3.16
C PHE A 116 -14.73 -7.21 1.64
N LEU A 117 -15.06 -6.08 1.02
CA LEU A 117 -15.20 -5.99 -0.43
C LEU A 117 -14.71 -4.64 -0.96
N LEU A 118 -13.63 -4.66 -1.74
CA LEU A 118 -12.94 -3.50 -2.29
C LEU A 118 -12.85 -3.66 -3.81
N THR A 119 -13.94 -3.41 -4.54
CA THR A 119 -14.02 -3.71 -5.98
C THR A 119 -14.09 -2.45 -6.83
N ASP A 120 -13.65 -2.57 -8.08
CA ASP A 120 -13.76 -1.53 -9.09
C ASP A 120 -13.06 -0.22 -8.66
N LEU A 121 -11.99 -0.36 -7.89
CA LEU A 121 -11.19 0.76 -7.40
C LEU A 121 -10.24 1.27 -8.49
N SER A 122 -9.87 2.54 -8.42
CA SER A 122 -8.79 3.09 -9.24
C SER A 122 -7.80 3.87 -8.38
N PHE A 123 -6.51 3.67 -8.65
CA PHE A 123 -5.42 4.35 -7.96
C PHE A 123 -4.56 5.09 -8.98
N THR A 124 -4.21 6.33 -8.70
CA THR A 124 -3.30 7.13 -9.52
C THR A 124 -2.38 7.93 -8.62
N ASN A 125 -1.07 7.72 -8.76
CA ASN A 125 -0.04 8.45 -8.02
C ASN A 125 -0.26 8.48 -6.49
N CYS A 126 -0.65 7.35 -5.90
CA CYS A 126 -0.71 7.21 -4.45
C CYS A 126 0.65 6.75 -3.92
N LYS A 127 1.10 7.23 -2.76
CA LYS A 127 2.39 6.85 -2.18
C LYS A 127 2.33 6.80 -0.66
N ALA A 128 2.99 5.79 -0.08
CA ALA A 128 3.19 5.70 1.36
C ALA A 128 4.66 6.02 1.69
N SER A 129 4.93 6.73 2.80
CA SER A 129 6.28 6.92 3.31
C SER A 129 6.87 5.59 3.79
N GLY A 130 6.06 4.79 4.50
CA GLY A 130 6.38 3.42 4.94
C GLY A 130 6.15 2.39 3.85
N ALA A 131 4.98 1.74 3.84
CA ALA A 131 4.68 0.58 2.97
C ALA A 131 3.24 0.61 2.43
N GLY A 132 3.00 -0.06 1.29
CA GLY A 132 1.69 -0.15 0.65
C GLY A 132 1.23 1.17 0.04
N ASN A 133 1.66 1.48 -1.20
CA ASN A 133 1.32 2.76 -1.84
C ASN A 133 -0.18 2.96 -2.03
N ASN A 134 -0.91 1.90 -2.35
CA ASN A 134 -2.37 1.96 -2.54
C ASN A 134 -3.07 1.43 -1.30
N LEU A 135 -2.79 0.18 -0.92
CA LEU A 135 -3.44 -0.51 0.17
C LEU A 135 -2.39 -1.10 1.11
N HIS A 136 -2.61 -0.88 2.41
CA HIS A 136 -1.87 -1.57 3.46
C HIS A 136 -2.82 -2.21 4.47
N ILE A 137 -2.53 -3.46 4.85
CA ILE A 137 -3.33 -4.20 5.82
C ILE A 137 -2.48 -4.65 7.02
N LEU A 138 -2.91 -4.27 8.21
CA LEU A 138 -2.43 -4.80 9.47
C LEU A 138 -3.31 -5.97 9.93
N SER A 139 -2.75 -7.18 9.99
CA SER A 139 -3.48 -8.42 10.35
C SER A 139 -2.64 -9.35 11.22
N ASP A 140 -3.21 -10.47 11.66
CA ASP A 140 -2.45 -11.49 12.41
C ASP A 140 -1.59 -12.38 11.48
N ASP A 141 -1.97 -12.47 10.20
CA ASP A 141 -1.28 -13.26 9.17
C ASP A 141 -1.50 -12.59 7.80
N THR A 142 -0.46 -11.92 7.31
CA THR A 142 -0.47 -11.16 6.05
C THR A 142 -0.62 -12.08 4.84
N THR A 143 0.08 -13.21 4.85
CA THR A 143 0.03 -14.20 3.76
C THR A 143 -1.36 -14.83 3.66
N ALA A 144 -1.98 -15.21 4.78
CA ALA A 144 -3.32 -15.77 4.78
C ALA A 144 -4.38 -14.75 4.32
N VAL A 145 -4.28 -13.47 4.73
CA VAL A 145 -5.17 -12.40 4.24
C VAL A 145 -5.05 -12.26 2.72
N GLY A 146 -3.82 -12.21 2.23
CA GLY A 146 -3.51 -12.17 0.80
C GLY A 146 -4.16 -13.28 -0.01
N ASN A 147 -4.01 -14.52 0.46
CA ASN A 147 -4.62 -15.71 -0.16
C ASN A 147 -6.15 -15.64 -0.17
N GLN A 148 -6.77 -15.14 0.90
CA GLN A 148 -8.23 -15.00 0.99
C GLN A 148 -8.76 -13.91 0.06
N ILE A 149 -8.06 -12.78 -0.03
CA ILE A 149 -8.38 -11.73 -1.00
C ILE A 149 -8.33 -12.27 -2.42
N LYS A 150 -7.25 -12.98 -2.78
CA LYS A 150 -7.07 -13.57 -4.11
C LYS A 150 -8.17 -14.60 -4.43
N THR A 151 -8.41 -15.53 -3.51
CA THR A 151 -9.37 -16.63 -3.72
C THR A 151 -10.80 -16.12 -3.79
N GLY A 152 -11.18 -15.18 -2.92
CA GLY A 152 -12.50 -14.54 -2.93
C GLY A 152 -12.63 -13.39 -3.93
N SER A 153 -11.57 -13.04 -4.66
CA SER A 153 -11.54 -11.84 -5.51
C SER A 153 -12.02 -10.56 -4.79
N LEU A 154 -11.62 -10.39 -3.53
CA LEU A 154 -12.16 -9.37 -2.62
C LEU A 154 -11.59 -7.96 -2.89
N VAL A 155 -10.48 -7.87 -3.64
CA VAL A 155 -9.87 -6.60 -4.08
C VAL A 155 -9.78 -6.60 -5.60
N LYS A 156 -10.52 -5.72 -6.29
CA LYS A 156 -10.43 -5.56 -7.75
C LYS A 156 -10.13 -4.12 -8.10
N VAL A 157 -9.22 -3.94 -9.04
CA VAL A 157 -8.70 -2.62 -9.43
C VAL A 157 -8.83 -2.47 -10.93
N LYS A 158 -9.36 -1.33 -11.37
CA LYS A 158 -9.50 -0.95 -12.78
C LYS A 158 -8.12 -0.73 -13.39
N ASP A 159 -7.95 -1.23 -14.60
CA ASP A 159 -6.80 -0.92 -15.45
C ASP A 159 -7.02 0.45 -16.09
N MET A 160 -6.36 1.46 -15.54
CA MET A 160 -6.46 2.84 -16.03
C MET A 160 -5.94 3.02 -17.46
N SER A 161 -5.14 2.09 -17.97
CA SER A 161 -4.67 2.08 -19.36
C SER A 161 -5.63 1.41 -20.33
N ASN A 162 -6.63 0.67 -19.83
CA ASN A 162 -7.54 -0.15 -20.62
C ASN A 162 -8.94 -0.26 -20.00
N LEU A 163 -9.58 0.89 -19.73
CA LEU A 163 -10.93 0.94 -19.19
C LEU A 163 -11.96 0.32 -20.17
N PRO A 164 -13.01 -0.38 -19.67
CA PRO A 164 -13.41 -0.53 -18.26
C PRO A 164 -12.82 -1.77 -17.58
N ASN A 165 -11.78 -2.40 -18.13
CA ASN A 165 -11.28 -3.68 -17.63
C ASN A 165 -10.64 -3.53 -16.24
N ILE A 166 -10.63 -4.64 -15.49
CA ILE A 166 -9.81 -4.78 -14.29
C ILE A 166 -8.41 -5.27 -14.64
N ILE A 167 -7.44 -5.00 -13.77
CA ILE A 167 -6.09 -5.55 -13.87
C ILE A 167 -6.16 -7.08 -13.72
N SER A 168 -6.03 -7.81 -14.82
CA SER A 168 -6.23 -9.26 -14.86
C SER A 168 -5.16 -10.06 -14.11
N ASP A 169 -3.98 -9.49 -13.92
CA ASP A 169 -2.81 -10.12 -13.29
C ASP A 169 -2.46 -9.51 -11.93
N LEU A 170 -3.38 -8.77 -11.30
CA LEU A 170 -3.17 -8.06 -10.03
C LEU A 170 -2.52 -8.96 -8.96
N TYR A 171 -2.94 -10.22 -8.88
CA TYR A 171 -2.50 -11.16 -7.85
C TYR A 171 -1.24 -11.94 -8.18
N THR A 172 -0.70 -11.79 -9.38
CA THR A 172 0.42 -12.61 -9.88
C THR A 172 1.56 -11.76 -10.43
N ASN A 173 1.32 -10.47 -10.61
CA ASN A 173 2.30 -9.58 -11.18
C ASN A 173 3.09 -8.87 -10.07
N GLU A 174 4.40 -9.17 -10.01
CA GLU A 174 5.35 -8.60 -9.05
C GLU A 174 5.42 -7.07 -9.13
N TRP A 175 5.00 -6.46 -10.25
CA TRP A 175 4.95 -5.01 -10.40
C TRP A 175 4.05 -4.30 -9.38
N TYR A 176 3.12 -5.01 -8.72
CA TYR A 176 2.19 -4.47 -7.72
C TYR A 176 2.59 -4.74 -6.27
N CYS A 177 3.73 -5.40 -6.02
CA CYS A 177 4.10 -5.87 -4.68
C CYS A 177 4.24 -4.76 -3.63
N PHE A 178 4.58 -3.53 -4.04
CA PHE A 178 4.67 -2.37 -3.15
C PHE A 178 3.39 -1.56 -3.03
N ASP A 179 2.45 -1.80 -3.93
CA ASP A 179 1.18 -1.09 -3.93
C ASP A 179 0.19 -1.73 -2.97
N TYR A 180 0.27 -3.06 -2.79
CA TYR A 180 -0.61 -3.86 -1.94
C TYR A 180 0.25 -4.67 -0.97
N MET A 181 0.39 -4.18 0.26
CA MET A 181 1.25 -4.76 1.29
C MET A 181 0.48 -5.00 2.58
N GLY A 182 1.06 -5.76 3.49
CA GLY A 182 0.59 -5.87 4.86
C GLY A 182 1.72 -6.08 5.86
N ILE A 183 1.36 -6.24 7.11
CA ILE A 183 2.27 -6.62 8.19
C ILE A 183 1.53 -7.41 9.26
N ASN A 184 2.22 -8.36 9.87
CA ASN A 184 1.73 -9.09 11.03
C ASN A 184 1.75 -8.19 12.27
N LYS A 185 0.68 -8.19 13.07
CA LYS A 185 0.57 -7.36 14.29
C LYS A 185 1.76 -7.50 15.24
N SER A 186 2.31 -8.71 15.35
CA SER A 186 3.50 -9.01 16.16
C SER A 186 4.74 -8.21 15.76
N ASN A 187 4.83 -7.77 14.51
CA ASN A 187 6.02 -7.12 13.94
C ASN A 187 5.87 -5.60 13.87
N THR A 188 4.73 -5.03 14.27
CA THR A 188 4.44 -3.60 14.12
C THR A 188 5.45 -2.67 14.82
N ASN A 189 6.03 -3.12 15.94
CA ASN A 189 7.00 -2.37 16.73
C ASN A 189 6.55 -0.92 17.02
N SER A 190 5.28 -0.73 17.42
CA SER A 190 4.64 0.59 17.60
C SER A 190 4.73 1.50 16.37
N GLY A 191 4.73 0.94 15.16
CA GLY A 191 4.90 1.68 13.92
C GLY A 191 6.35 1.80 13.44
N ASN A 192 7.34 1.34 14.22
CA ASN A 192 8.77 1.35 13.88
C ASN A 192 9.24 0.03 13.28
N ALA A 193 8.33 -0.76 12.69
CA ALA A 193 8.70 -1.98 11.99
C ALA A 193 9.67 -1.64 10.85
N PRO A 194 10.80 -2.34 10.70
CA PRO A 194 11.63 -2.20 9.51
C PRO A 194 10.80 -2.59 8.28
N PHE A 195 11.11 -1.98 7.12
CA PHE A 195 10.39 -2.25 5.88
C PHE A 195 10.35 -3.76 5.54
N THR A 196 11.39 -4.51 5.92
CA THR A 196 11.51 -5.97 5.71
C THR A 196 10.44 -6.80 6.42
N ASP A 197 9.77 -6.24 7.41
CA ASP A 197 8.67 -6.93 8.12
C ASP A 197 7.33 -6.73 7.40
N HIS A 198 7.29 -5.86 6.39
CA HIS A 198 6.14 -5.69 5.51
C HIS A 198 6.23 -6.64 4.32
N GLU A 199 5.14 -7.36 4.07
CA GLU A 199 5.08 -8.37 3.01
C GLU A 199 4.07 -7.94 1.94
N PRO A 200 4.32 -8.21 0.65
CA PRO A 200 3.32 -8.08 -0.39
C PRO A 200 2.10 -8.96 -0.10
N LEU A 201 0.89 -8.47 -0.39
CA LEU A 201 -0.33 -9.25 -0.15
C LEU A 201 -0.48 -10.42 -1.11
N PHE A 202 0.00 -10.33 -2.36
CA PHE A 202 -0.36 -11.33 -3.39
C PHE A 202 0.80 -12.15 -3.93
N ILE A 203 1.94 -11.51 -4.13
CA ILE A 203 3.11 -12.15 -4.68
C ILE A 203 4.36 -11.61 -4.02
N SER A 204 5.13 -12.51 -3.41
CA SER A 204 6.49 -12.21 -3.00
C SER A 204 7.35 -12.23 -4.25
N PRO A 205 7.98 -11.10 -4.63
CA PRO A 205 8.86 -11.09 -5.78
C PRO A 205 10.01 -12.07 -5.53
N SER A 206 10.38 -12.83 -6.54
CA SER A 206 11.60 -13.63 -6.43
C SER A 206 12.77 -12.69 -6.17
N LEU A 207 13.51 -12.92 -5.07
CA LEU A 207 14.72 -12.16 -4.73
C LEU A 207 15.87 -12.44 -5.70
N THR A 208 15.64 -13.17 -6.80
CA THR A 208 16.60 -13.21 -7.90
C THR A 208 16.84 -11.77 -8.34
N PRO A 209 18.09 -11.26 -8.26
CA PRO A 209 18.41 -9.93 -8.75
C PRO A 209 17.95 -9.85 -10.21
N LYS A 210 16.85 -9.14 -10.46
CA LYS A 210 16.49 -8.80 -11.84
C LYS A 210 17.49 -7.74 -12.25
N PHE A 211 18.35 -8.11 -13.21
CA PHE A 211 19.30 -7.17 -13.77
C PHE A 211 18.51 -6.05 -14.46
N ASN A 212 18.57 -4.85 -13.90
CA ASN A 212 18.01 -3.67 -14.53
C ASN A 212 19.05 -3.06 -15.45
N GLU A 213 18.63 -2.63 -16.63
CA GLU A 213 19.49 -1.90 -17.56
C GLU A 213 18.72 -0.69 -18.12
N PRO A 214 19.04 0.54 -17.68
CA PRO A 214 19.93 0.89 -16.57
C PRO A 214 19.29 0.64 -15.19
N TYR A 215 20.12 0.59 -14.15
CA TYR A 215 19.65 0.76 -12.78
C TYR A 215 19.39 2.24 -12.49
N LEU A 216 18.20 2.58 -11.99
CA LEU A 216 17.84 3.97 -11.70
C LEU A 216 18.05 4.33 -10.23
N VAL A 217 18.75 5.43 -9.98
CA VAL A 217 18.92 6.02 -8.65
C VAL A 217 18.34 7.42 -8.64
N ASP A 218 17.57 7.72 -7.61
CA ASP A 218 16.95 9.02 -7.40
C ASP A 218 17.03 9.33 -5.90
N ALA A 219 17.94 10.22 -5.52
CA ALA A 219 18.14 10.58 -4.12
C ALA A 219 17.08 11.56 -3.58
N GLU A 220 16.14 11.99 -4.41
CA GLU A 220 15.04 12.87 -3.97
C GLU A 220 13.75 12.05 -3.75
N TYR A 221 13.49 11.09 -4.64
CA TYR A 221 12.24 10.32 -4.63
C TYR A 221 12.41 8.80 -4.59
N GLY A 222 13.64 8.30 -4.69
CA GLY A 222 13.95 6.88 -4.66
C GLY A 222 13.82 6.28 -3.26
N LYS A 223 13.79 4.95 -3.20
CA LYS A 223 13.78 4.17 -1.96
C LYS A 223 14.69 2.97 -2.10
N ASP A 224 15.54 2.80 -1.10
CA ASP A 224 16.47 1.68 -1.00
C ASP A 224 15.76 0.39 -0.59
N HIS A 225 15.83 -0.63 -1.47
CA HIS A 225 15.13 -1.91 -1.29
C HIS A 225 15.83 -3.04 -2.09
N PRO A 226 15.73 -4.32 -1.68
CA PRO A 226 16.25 -5.47 -2.43
C PRO A 226 15.91 -5.56 -3.93
N ILE A 227 14.85 -4.88 -4.40
CA ILE A 227 14.45 -4.87 -5.82
C ILE A 227 14.36 -3.46 -6.41
N CYS A 228 14.95 -2.47 -5.74
CA CYS A 228 15.04 -1.12 -6.28
C CYS A 228 16.00 -1.06 -7.48
N GLY A 229 15.98 0.06 -8.18
CA GLY A 229 16.82 0.32 -9.34
C GLY A 229 16.12 0.10 -10.67
N ASN A 230 14.78 0.04 -10.69
CA ASN A 230 14.01 -0.01 -11.93
C ASN A 230 13.21 1.29 -12.13
N THR A 231 12.52 1.42 -13.27
CA THR A 231 11.70 2.60 -13.64
C THR A 231 10.59 2.94 -12.64
N ARG A 232 10.08 1.97 -11.89
CA ARG A 232 9.02 2.19 -10.89
C ARG A 232 9.56 2.41 -9.49
N LEU A 233 10.55 1.62 -9.07
CA LEU A 233 11.22 1.76 -7.78
C LEU A 233 12.69 2.08 -8.01
N LYS A 234 13.00 3.37 -8.11
CA LYS A 234 14.38 3.86 -8.17
C LYS A 234 15.03 3.67 -6.80
N CYS A 235 16.30 3.28 -6.75
CA CYS A 235 17.01 3.25 -5.48
C CYS A 235 17.25 4.66 -4.95
N TYR A 236 17.32 4.83 -3.63
CA TYR A 236 17.71 6.10 -3.01
C TYR A 236 19.23 6.28 -3.06
N THR A 237 19.98 5.20 -2.81
CA THR A 237 21.43 5.11 -2.94
C THR A 237 21.84 4.02 -3.93
N ILE A 238 23.10 4.08 -4.38
CA ILE A 238 23.72 3.02 -5.19
C ILE A 238 24.01 1.73 -4.40
N LYS A 239 23.91 1.75 -3.06
CA LYS A 239 24.35 0.66 -2.18
C LYS A 239 23.64 -0.66 -2.47
N TYR A 240 22.34 -0.60 -2.79
CA TYR A 240 21.52 -1.77 -3.09
C TYR A 240 21.75 -2.31 -4.49
N ILE A 241 22.13 -1.45 -5.44
CA ILE A 241 22.51 -1.86 -6.80
C ILE A 241 23.86 -2.58 -6.77
N LEU A 242 24.81 -2.05 -5.99
CA LEU A 242 26.18 -2.57 -5.92
C LEU A 242 26.34 -3.75 -4.96
N ASN A 243 25.29 -4.09 -4.19
CA ASN A 243 25.28 -5.16 -3.19
C ASN A 243 26.57 -5.21 -2.34
N ILE A 244 27.04 -4.04 -1.88
CA ILE A 244 28.26 -3.89 -1.07
C ILE A 244 27.95 -4.46 0.32
N GLY A 245 27.97 -5.78 0.44
CA GLY A 245 27.31 -6.42 1.55
C GLY A 245 27.61 -7.89 1.73
N LYS A 246 26.99 -8.82 0.96
CA LYS A 246 26.95 -10.21 1.47
C LYS A 246 26.68 -11.41 0.55
N ILE A 247 26.54 -11.30 -0.78
CA ILE A 247 26.35 -12.52 -1.60
C ILE A 247 27.03 -12.38 -2.98
N PRO A 248 27.84 -13.36 -3.44
CA PRO A 248 28.30 -13.41 -4.83
C PRO A 248 27.11 -13.51 -5.79
N ILE A 249 27.09 -12.69 -6.84
CA ILE A 249 26.05 -12.74 -7.88
C ILE A 249 26.31 -13.97 -8.76
N ILE A 250 25.54 -15.04 -8.55
CA ILE A 250 25.62 -16.28 -9.33
C ILE A 250 24.78 -16.14 -10.60
N GLY A 251 25.31 -16.54 -11.76
CA GLY A 251 24.57 -16.57 -13.03
C GLY A 251 24.60 -15.26 -13.82
N TYR A 252 25.48 -14.34 -13.47
CA TYR A 252 25.66 -13.12 -14.26
C TYR A 252 26.31 -13.45 -15.61
N PRO A 253 25.73 -13.05 -16.76
CA PRO A 253 26.31 -13.33 -18.07
C PRO A 253 27.70 -12.72 -18.14
N SER A 254 28.72 -13.57 -18.21
CA SER A 254 30.09 -13.13 -18.30
C SER A 254 30.39 -12.62 -19.71
N ASN A 255 30.47 -11.29 -19.85
CA ASN A 255 31.32 -10.52 -20.79
C ASN A 255 30.63 -9.89 -22.04
N PRO A 256 30.88 -8.60 -22.35
CA PRO A 256 31.34 -7.54 -21.45
C PRO A 256 30.17 -7.11 -20.59
N VAL A 257 30.39 -7.03 -19.29
CA VAL A 257 29.34 -6.56 -18.41
C VAL A 257 29.51 -5.09 -18.11
N THR A 258 28.73 -4.27 -18.81
CA THR A 258 28.53 -2.88 -18.40
C THR A 258 27.30 -2.83 -17.53
N ILE A 259 27.46 -2.43 -16.27
CA ILE A 259 26.32 -2.05 -15.42
C ILE A 259 26.09 -0.56 -15.66
N ASN A 260 25.00 -0.24 -16.35
CA ASN A 260 24.57 1.14 -16.51
C ASN A 260 23.79 1.55 -15.24
N ILE A 261 24.31 2.53 -14.50
CA ILE A 261 23.60 3.17 -13.38
C ILE A 261 23.30 4.60 -13.81
N GLU A 262 22.01 4.94 -13.86
CA GLU A 262 21.55 6.26 -14.22
C GLU A 262 21.13 7.01 -12.95
N LEU A 263 21.83 8.11 -12.68
CA LEU A 263 21.55 9.01 -11.56
C LEU A 263 20.59 10.09 -12.05
N GLN A 264 19.38 10.12 -11.53
CA GLN A 264 18.31 11.00 -12.02
C GLN A 264 18.17 12.31 -11.21
N SER A 265 18.83 12.41 -10.06
CA SER A 265 18.85 13.59 -9.19
C SER A 265 20.18 13.72 -8.44
N ASN A 266 20.35 14.74 -7.61
CA ASN A 266 21.58 14.98 -6.83
C ASN A 266 21.81 13.83 -5.82
N THR A 267 22.57 12.82 -6.20
CA THR A 267 22.81 11.64 -5.35
C THR A 267 23.93 11.88 -4.34
N GLN A 268 23.64 11.63 -3.06
CA GLN A 268 24.67 11.41 -2.04
C GLN A 268 25.22 9.98 -2.20
N LEU A 269 26.55 9.86 -2.17
CA LEU A 269 27.28 8.58 -2.23
C LEU A 269 27.09 7.76 -0.95
#